data_AF-A0A0N9UA78-F1
#
_entry.id   AF-A0A0N9UA78-F1
#
_cell.length_a   1.000
_cell.length_b   1.000
_cell.length_c   1.000
_cell.angle_alpha   90.00
_cell.angle_beta   90.00
_cell.angle_gamma   90.00
#
_symmetry.space_group_name_H-M   'P 1'
#
loop_
_entity.id
_entity.type
_entity.pdbx_description
1 polymer ?
#
loop_
_entity_poly.entity_id
_entity_poly.type
_entity_poly.pdbx_seq_one_letter_code
_entity_poly.pdbx_strand_id
1 'polypeptide(L)'
;MGISMRGWILALAAMAGTMPGVAAAATIELPIVPGFWTNDTEKCASVHHGYVFDGSRWGALYYYGPGGTMGPAAELEPITQARPVADGFTQMQFGGYDGAGYFRIKPAGTDRALYRVGAPFRDEIQETDETLIRCSLASLSPKMKAAMQRFAPAVVK
;
A
#
# COMPACT_ATOMS: atom_id res chain seq x y z
N MET A 1 -47.86 -39.62 50.40
CA MET A 1 -46.66 -40.44 50.09
C MET A 1 -46.04 -39.84 48.83
N GLY A 2 -44.79 -39.35 48.91
CA GLY A 2 -44.03 -38.78 47.79
C GLY A 2 -44.31 -37.29 47.48
N ILE A 3 -43.38 -36.41 47.08
CA ILE A 3 -41.96 -36.49 46.70
C ILE A 3 -41.30 -35.13 47.03
N SER A 4 -40.01 -35.21 47.38
CA SER A 4 -39.03 -34.15 47.67
C SER A 4 -38.54 -33.39 46.42
N MET A 5 -38.23 -32.08 46.55
CA MET A 5 -37.11 -31.40 45.85
C MET A 5 -36.97 -29.96 46.41
N ARG A 6 -36.07 -29.68 47.36
CA ARG A 6 -34.63 -29.31 47.20
C ARG A 6 -34.34 -28.34 46.06
N GLY A 7 -34.08 -27.07 46.45
CA GLY A 7 -33.16 -26.08 45.84
C GLY A 7 -33.32 -25.80 44.34
N TRP A 8 -33.19 -24.59 43.83
CA TRP A 8 -31.96 -23.81 43.82
C TRP A 8 -32.33 -22.45 43.19
N ILE A 9 -31.81 -21.38 43.78
CA ILE A 9 -31.94 -20.01 43.26
C ILE A 9 -31.01 -19.87 42.05
N LEU A 10 -31.56 -19.58 40.88
CA LEU A 10 -30.79 -19.15 39.70
C LEU A 10 -30.86 -17.63 39.60
N ALA A 11 -29.71 -16.99 39.84
CA ALA A 11 -29.49 -15.57 39.63
C ALA A 11 -29.53 -15.23 38.13
N LEU A 12 -30.31 -14.23 37.75
CA LEU A 12 -30.31 -13.68 36.39
C LEU A 12 -29.02 -12.86 36.17
N ALA A 13 -28.25 -13.26 35.15
CA ALA A 13 -27.09 -12.54 34.66
C ALA A 13 -27.51 -11.26 33.92
N ALA A 14 -26.80 -10.17 34.20
CA ALA A 14 -26.96 -8.87 33.56
C ALA A 14 -26.57 -8.93 32.07
N MET A 15 -27.48 -8.50 31.20
CA MET A 15 -27.23 -8.28 29.78
C MET A 15 -26.41 -6.99 29.61
N ALA A 16 -25.08 -7.12 29.53
CA ALA A 16 -24.22 -6.04 29.07
C ALA A 16 -24.30 -5.97 27.54
N GLY A 17 -24.73 -4.81 27.01
CA GLY A 17 -25.04 -4.60 25.61
C GLY A 17 -23.86 -4.85 24.67
N THR A 18 -24.07 -5.70 23.68
CA THR A 18 -23.24 -5.79 22.48
C THR A 18 -23.57 -4.60 21.57
N MET A 19 -22.80 -3.51 21.66
CA MET A 19 -22.68 -2.64 20.49
C MET A 19 -21.85 -3.40 19.44
N PRO A 20 -22.28 -3.50 18.18
CA PRO A 20 -21.43 -4.02 17.12
C PRO A 20 -20.20 -3.11 17.03
N GLY A 21 -19.04 -3.65 17.38
CA GLY A 21 -17.78 -2.94 17.25
C GLY A 21 -17.61 -2.49 15.81
N VAL A 22 -17.44 -1.18 15.62
CA VAL A 22 -16.89 -0.64 14.37
C VAL A 22 -15.52 -1.30 14.22
N ALA A 23 -15.40 -2.26 13.30
CA ALA A 23 -14.14 -2.89 13.01
C ALA A 23 -13.14 -1.79 12.65
N ALA A 24 -12.11 -1.60 13.46
CA ALA A 24 -11.00 -0.72 13.14
C ALA A 24 -10.49 -1.13 11.75
N ALA A 25 -10.43 -0.17 10.82
CA ALA A 25 -9.86 -0.41 9.51
C ALA A 25 -8.46 -1.00 9.72
N ALA A 26 -8.21 -2.18 9.14
CA ALA A 26 -6.91 -2.81 9.23
C ALA A 26 -5.86 -1.84 8.69
N THR A 27 -4.86 -1.50 9.51
CA THR A 27 -3.76 -0.63 9.10
C THR A 27 -3.00 -1.31 7.97
N ILE A 28 -2.88 -0.66 6.82
CA ILE A 28 -2.04 -1.15 5.73
C ILE A 28 -0.58 -0.97 6.13
N GLU A 29 0.13 -2.07 6.30
CA GLU A 29 1.56 -2.07 6.60
C GLU A 29 2.33 -2.60 5.38
N LEU A 30 2.99 -1.68 4.66
CA LEU A 30 4.01 -2.05 3.69
C LEU A 30 5.40 -2.02 4.34
N PRO A 31 6.32 -2.90 3.92
CA PRO A 31 7.66 -2.98 4.49
C PRO A 31 8.60 -1.89 3.96
N ILE A 32 8.08 -0.74 3.57
CA ILE A 32 8.81 0.42 3.06
C ILE A 32 8.23 1.70 3.66
N VAL A 33 9.05 2.74 3.76
CA VAL A 33 8.59 4.04 4.28
C VAL A 33 7.77 4.80 3.23
N PRO A 34 6.75 5.57 3.64
CA PRO A 34 6.05 6.48 2.73
C PRO A 34 7.01 7.47 2.04
N GLY A 35 6.71 7.82 0.79
CA GLY A 35 7.50 8.75 0.00
C GLY A 35 7.40 8.53 -1.51
N PHE A 36 8.25 9.25 -2.23
CA PHE A 36 8.45 9.09 -3.67
C PHE A 36 9.59 8.11 -3.95
N TRP A 37 9.32 7.12 -4.78
CA TRP A 37 10.23 6.05 -5.16
C TRP A 37 10.43 6.09 -6.68
N THR A 38 11.66 5.94 -7.15
CA THR A 38 11.95 5.88 -8.59
C THR A 38 12.95 4.77 -8.86
N ASN A 39 13.08 4.35 -10.12
CA ASN A 39 14.09 3.41 -10.55
C ASN A 39 15.50 3.88 -10.12
N ASP A 40 16.36 2.97 -9.68
CA ASP A 40 17.69 3.29 -9.14
C ASP A 40 18.69 3.83 -10.18
N THR A 41 18.34 3.73 -11.47
CA THR A 41 19.05 4.35 -12.58
C THR A 41 18.69 5.83 -12.80
N GLU A 42 17.62 6.32 -12.17
CA GLU A 42 17.13 7.68 -12.31
C GLU A 42 17.79 8.65 -11.33
N LYS A 43 17.82 9.94 -11.69
CA LYS A 43 18.29 11.01 -10.81
C LYS A 43 17.10 11.75 -10.21
N CYS A 44 16.99 11.76 -8.88
CA CYS A 44 15.90 12.45 -8.16
C CYS A 44 15.67 13.92 -8.61
N ALA A 45 16.74 14.65 -8.94
CA ALA A 45 16.65 16.06 -9.33
C ALA A 45 16.02 16.30 -10.72
N SER A 46 15.99 15.28 -11.58
CA SER A 46 15.48 15.37 -12.96
C SER A 46 14.41 14.33 -13.29
N VAL A 47 14.00 13.53 -12.31
CA VAL A 47 13.05 12.44 -12.52
C VAL A 47 11.68 12.97 -12.95
N HIS A 48 11.09 12.28 -13.94
CA HIS A 48 9.76 12.59 -14.46
C HIS A 48 8.73 11.50 -14.16
N HIS A 49 9.14 10.32 -13.70
CA HIS A 49 8.28 9.18 -13.42
C HIS A 49 8.77 8.48 -12.14
N GLY A 50 7.83 8.06 -11.30
CA GLY A 50 8.12 7.18 -10.18
C GLY A 50 6.83 6.70 -9.55
N TYR A 51 6.94 6.09 -8.38
CA TYR A 51 5.86 5.59 -7.57
C TYR A 51 5.73 6.39 -6.29
N VAL A 52 4.51 6.48 -5.76
CA VAL A 52 4.25 7.09 -4.47
C VAL A 52 3.61 6.07 -3.56
N PHE A 53 4.20 5.88 -2.37
CA PHE A 53 3.53 5.28 -1.23
C PHE A 53 3.15 6.38 -0.25
N ASP A 54 1.87 6.54 0.08
CA ASP A 54 1.45 7.56 1.04
C ASP A 54 1.02 7.04 2.42
N GLY A 55 1.26 5.75 2.67
CA GLY A 55 0.77 5.03 3.86
C GLY A 55 -0.53 4.27 3.62
N SER A 56 -1.29 4.61 2.57
CA SER A 56 -2.58 3.96 2.26
C SER A 56 -2.79 3.67 0.78
N ARG A 57 -2.10 4.40 -0.10
CA ARG A 57 -2.15 4.27 -1.55
C ARG A 57 -0.77 3.99 -2.11
N TRP A 58 -0.74 3.20 -3.19
CA TRP A 58 0.44 2.97 -4.01
C TRP A 58 0.11 3.21 -5.47
N GLY A 59 1.05 3.75 -6.23
CA GLY A 59 0.88 3.87 -7.67
C GLY A 59 1.82 4.86 -8.31
N ALA A 60 1.67 5.04 -9.62
CA ALA A 60 2.57 5.87 -10.41
C ALA A 60 2.24 7.37 -10.30
N LEU A 61 3.27 8.20 -10.31
CA LEU A 61 3.22 9.65 -10.47
C LEU A 61 4.22 10.04 -11.55
N TYR A 62 3.71 10.65 -12.62
CA TYR A 62 4.56 10.92 -13.77
C TYR A 62 4.15 12.13 -14.60
N TYR A 63 5.13 12.61 -15.34
CA TYR A 63 4.99 13.52 -16.46
C TYR A 63 5.29 12.74 -17.74
N TYR A 64 4.50 12.99 -18.78
CA TYR A 64 4.59 12.32 -20.07
C TYR A 64 4.97 13.32 -21.18
N GLY A 65 5.19 12.81 -22.39
CA GLY A 65 5.71 13.59 -23.51
C GLY A 65 7.22 13.84 -23.44
N PRO A 66 7.84 14.37 -24.53
CA PRO A 66 9.29 14.62 -24.57
C PRO A 66 9.73 15.49 -23.39
N GLY A 67 10.73 15.02 -22.63
CA GLY A 67 11.27 15.71 -21.46
C GLY A 67 10.26 15.92 -20.31
N GLY A 68 9.20 15.10 -20.22
CA GLY A 68 8.19 15.23 -19.18
C GLY A 68 7.44 16.57 -19.26
N THR A 69 7.17 17.06 -20.46
CA THR A 69 6.53 18.37 -20.70
C THR A 69 5.04 18.38 -20.37
N MET A 70 4.36 17.24 -20.42
CA MET A 70 2.92 17.08 -20.18
C MET A 70 2.63 16.40 -18.83
N GLY A 71 1.45 16.66 -18.25
CA GLY A 71 1.06 16.18 -16.93
C GLY A 71 1.11 17.26 -15.83
N PRO A 72 1.08 16.89 -14.53
CA PRO A 72 1.26 15.53 -14.00
C PRO A 72 0.03 14.63 -14.14
N ALA A 73 0.27 13.33 -14.29
CA ALA A 73 -0.71 12.27 -14.10
C ALA A 73 -0.37 11.45 -12.86
N ALA A 74 -1.38 10.98 -12.14
CA ALA A 74 -1.22 10.16 -10.95
C ALA A 74 -2.23 9.02 -10.98
N GLU A 75 -1.73 7.80 -10.80
CA GLU A 75 -2.51 6.55 -10.81
C GLU A 75 -2.36 5.90 -9.43
N LEU A 76 -2.77 6.63 -8.37
CA LEU A 76 -2.64 6.19 -6.99
C LEU A 76 -3.87 5.42 -6.55
N GLU A 77 -3.70 4.12 -6.33
CA GLU A 77 -4.79 3.23 -5.95
C GLU A 77 -4.76 2.92 -4.45
N PRO A 78 -5.92 2.90 -3.77
CA PRO A 78 -6.03 2.46 -2.38
C PRO A 78 -5.60 1.01 -2.22
N ILE A 79 -4.66 0.78 -1.31
CA ILE A 79 -4.29 -0.56 -0.87
C ILE A 79 -5.40 -1.02 0.08
N THR A 80 -6.12 -2.04 -0.32
CA THR A 80 -7.20 -2.63 0.46
C THR A 80 -6.71 -3.73 1.40
N GLN A 81 -5.64 -4.43 1.01
CA GLN A 81 -4.95 -5.41 1.84
C GLN A 81 -3.46 -5.45 1.49
N ALA A 82 -2.64 -5.77 2.47
CA ALA A 82 -1.22 -6.09 2.30
C ALA A 82 -0.92 -7.38 3.05
N ARG A 83 -0.20 -8.32 2.41
CA ARG A 83 0.18 -9.59 3.05
C ARG A 83 1.60 -10.01 2.70
N PRO A 84 2.38 -10.52 3.66
CA PRO A 84 3.64 -11.17 3.37
C PRO A 84 3.45 -12.36 2.43
N VAL A 85 4.37 -12.55 1.50
CA VAL A 85 4.47 -13.71 0.61
C VAL A 85 5.90 -14.22 0.59
N ALA A 86 6.17 -15.25 -0.22
CA ALA A 86 7.50 -15.85 -0.34
C ALA A 86 8.58 -14.81 -0.74
N ASP A 87 9.85 -15.17 -0.50
CA ASP A 87 11.04 -14.40 -0.88
C ASP A 87 11.14 -12.99 -0.26
N GLY A 88 10.42 -12.77 0.85
CA GLY A 88 10.44 -11.52 1.60
C GLY A 88 9.62 -10.39 0.98
N PHE A 89 8.78 -10.68 -0.02
CA PHE A 89 7.87 -9.71 -0.60
C PHE A 89 6.61 -9.52 0.26
N THR A 90 6.01 -8.35 0.15
CA THR A 90 4.65 -8.06 0.58
C THR A 90 3.79 -7.80 -0.66
N GLN A 91 2.73 -8.58 -0.83
CA GLN A 91 1.77 -8.39 -1.91
C GLN A 91 0.74 -7.33 -1.53
N MET A 92 0.57 -6.36 -2.43
CA MET A 92 -0.45 -5.31 -2.36
C MET A 92 -1.69 -5.77 -3.11
N GLN A 93 -2.86 -5.51 -2.54
CA GLN A 93 -4.15 -5.71 -3.18
C GLN A 93 -4.89 -4.39 -3.31
N PHE A 94 -5.33 -4.08 -4.52
CA PHE A 94 -6.09 -2.87 -4.84
C PHE A 94 -7.56 -3.19 -5.08
N GLY A 95 -8.46 -2.29 -4.71
CA GLY A 95 -9.90 -2.38 -5.03
C GLY A 95 -10.64 -3.63 -4.51
N GLY A 96 -10.07 -4.37 -3.54
CA GLY A 96 -10.68 -5.58 -2.98
C GLY A 96 -10.73 -6.78 -3.93
N TYR A 97 -10.00 -6.73 -5.06
CA TYR A 97 -9.96 -7.79 -6.06
C TYR A 97 -8.64 -8.57 -5.96
N ASP A 98 -8.71 -9.91 -5.84
CA ASP A 98 -7.54 -10.81 -5.84
C ASP A 98 -7.48 -11.52 -7.21
N GLY A 99 -6.87 -10.86 -8.18
CA GLY A 99 -6.66 -11.43 -9.52
C GLY A 99 -5.40 -12.30 -9.58
N ALA A 100 -5.21 -12.97 -10.72
CA ALA A 100 -3.97 -13.70 -11.00
C ALA A 100 -2.74 -12.76 -11.09
N GLY A 101 -2.95 -11.52 -11.53
CA GLY A 101 -1.92 -10.50 -11.51
C GLY A 101 -1.70 -9.92 -10.12
N TYR A 102 -0.48 -9.48 -9.84
CA TYR A 102 -0.13 -8.99 -8.51
C TYR A 102 0.94 -7.89 -8.57
N PHE A 103 0.95 -7.11 -7.50
CA PHE A 103 1.96 -6.10 -7.22
C PHE A 103 2.61 -6.42 -5.90
N ARG A 104 3.94 -6.49 -5.86
CA ARG A 104 4.69 -6.91 -4.70
C ARG A 104 5.82 -5.93 -4.43
N ILE A 105 6.11 -5.70 -3.16
CA ILE A 105 7.24 -4.87 -2.76
C ILE A 105 8.07 -5.55 -1.68
N LYS A 106 9.39 -5.44 -1.79
CA LYS A 106 10.35 -5.96 -0.82
C LYS A 106 11.36 -4.87 -0.45
N PRO A 107 11.64 -4.64 0.83
CA PRO A 107 12.72 -3.74 1.21
C PRO A 107 14.08 -4.32 0.80
N ALA A 108 14.94 -3.46 0.27
CA ALA A 108 16.35 -3.77 -0.05
C ALA A 108 17.33 -2.88 0.73
N GLY A 109 16.81 -2.10 1.69
CA GLY A 109 17.53 -1.13 2.52
C GLY A 109 16.57 -0.03 2.99
N THR A 110 17.05 0.93 3.78
CA THR A 110 16.23 2.03 4.30
C THR A 110 15.55 2.85 3.19
N ASP A 111 16.29 3.13 2.13
CA ASP A 111 15.86 3.95 0.98
C ASP A 111 15.91 3.16 -0.32
N ARG A 112 15.79 1.83 -0.24
CA ARG A 112 15.85 0.93 -1.39
C ARG A 112 14.76 -0.14 -1.31
N ALA A 113 14.15 -0.46 -2.44
CA ALA A 113 13.15 -1.51 -2.53
C ALA A 113 13.25 -2.26 -3.86
N LEU A 114 12.67 -3.44 -3.92
CA LEU A 114 12.41 -4.17 -5.15
C LEU A 114 10.90 -4.20 -5.37
N TYR A 115 10.44 -3.64 -6.47
CA TYR A 115 9.05 -3.64 -6.87
C TYR A 115 8.84 -4.66 -7.98
N ARG A 116 7.93 -5.61 -7.75
CA ARG A 116 7.61 -6.68 -8.69
C ARG A 116 6.18 -6.54 -9.19
N VAL A 117 6.03 -6.59 -10.51
CA VAL A 117 4.75 -6.72 -11.18
C VAL A 117 4.66 -8.10 -11.80
N GLY A 118 3.67 -8.88 -11.37
CA GLY A 118 3.29 -10.14 -12.01
C GLY A 118 2.08 -9.90 -12.90
N ALA A 119 2.27 -9.93 -14.22
CA ALA A 119 1.18 -9.79 -15.18
C ALA A 119 0.76 -11.18 -15.69
N PRO A 120 -0.53 -11.53 -15.64
CA PRO A 120 -0.99 -12.80 -16.19
C PRO A 120 -0.87 -12.76 -17.72
N PHE A 121 -0.18 -13.76 -18.26
CA PHE A 121 -0.11 -14.07 -19.68
C PHE A 121 -0.64 -15.48 -19.91
N ARG A 122 -0.93 -15.86 -21.17
CA ARG A 122 -1.73 -17.04 -21.56
C ARG A 122 -1.64 -18.23 -20.59
N ASP A 123 -0.45 -18.78 -20.40
CA ASP A 123 -0.21 -19.97 -19.59
C ASP A 123 0.79 -19.72 -18.43
N GLU A 124 1.14 -18.46 -18.15
CA GLU A 124 2.17 -18.11 -17.17
C GLU A 124 1.98 -16.71 -16.55
N ILE A 125 2.68 -16.43 -15.45
CA ILE A 125 2.83 -15.06 -14.95
C ILE A 125 4.16 -14.50 -15.45
N GLN A 126 4.12 -13.40 -16.19
CA GLN A 126 5.32 -12.64 -16.53
C GLN A 126 5.65 -11.69 -15.38
N GLU A 127 6.84 -11.89 -14.81
CA GLU A 127 7.33 -11.07 -13.70
C GLU A 127 8.35 -10.05 -14.20
N THR A 128 8.15 -8.80 -13.82
CA THR A 128 9.13 -7.72 -13.99
C THR A 128 9.50 -7.16 -12.63
N ASP A 129 10.80 -7.05 -12.39
CA ASP A 129 11.38 -6.45 -11.19
C ASP A 129 11.99 -5.09 -11.51
N GLU A 130 11.66 -4.11 -10.68
CA GLU A 130 12.25 -2.78 -10.69
C GLU A 130 12.97 -2.52 -9.38
N THR A 131 14.27 -2.23 -9.44
CA THR A 131 15.02 -1.74 -8.28
C THR A 131 14.70 -0.28 -8.08
N LEU A 132 14.19 0.06 -6.89
CA LEU A 132 13.77 1.40 -6.54
C LEU A 132 14.70 2.04 -5.51
N ILE A 133 14.89 3.35 -5.63
CA ILE A 133 15.44 4.24 -4.61
C ILE A 133 14.37 5.22 -4.15
N ARG A 134 14.42 5.60 -2.87
CA ARG A 134 13.57 6.68 -2.33
C ARG A 134 14.24 8.03 -2.54
N CYS A 135 13.51 8.99 -3.10
CA CYS A 135 13.95 10.37 -3.17
C CYS A 135 13.38 11.16 -2.00
N SER A 136 14.23 11.91 -1.30
CA SER A 136 13.74 12.90 -0.35
C SER A 136 13.01 14.01 -1.09
N LEU A 137 12.00 14.61 -0.45
CA LEU A 137 11.28 15.72 -1.09
C LEU A 137 12.24 16.84 -1.49
N ALA A 138 13.27 17.13 -0.69
CA ALA A 138 14.26 18.17 -0.97
C ALA A 138 15.05 17.92 -2.26
N SER A 139 15.34 16.66 -2.61
CA SER A 139 16.13 16.30 -3.81
C SER A 139 15.32 16.30 -5.10
N LEU A 140 13.99 16.37 -5.02
CA LEU A 140 13.11 16.40 -6.19
C LEU A 140 13.17 17.76 -6.91
N SER A 141 12.91 17.73 -8.22
CA SER A 141 12.70 18.94 -9.02
C SER A 141 11.54 19.77 -8.47
N PRO A 142 11.52 21.11 -8.67
CA PRO A 142 10.38 21.95 -8.27
C PRO A 142 9.05 21.44 -8.84
N LYS A 143 9.10 20.93 -10.07
CA LYS A 143 7.94 20.37 -10.78
C LYS A 143 7.41 19.12 -10.06
N MET A 144 8.28 18.18 -9.71
CA MET A 144 7.88 16.96 -9.01
C MET A 144 7.45 17.24 -7.56
N LYS A 145 8.09 18.19 -6.86
CA LYS A 145 7.64 18.66 -5.54
C LYS A 145 6.18 19.14 -5.58
N ALA A 146 5.83 19.96 -6.57
CA ALA A 146 4.47 20.44 -6.75
C ALA A 146 3.47 19.30 -7.05
N ALA A 147 3.89 18.30 -7.84
CA ALA A 147 3.07 17.12 -8.10
C ALA A 147 2.83 16.29 -6.83
N MET A 148 3.88 16.04 -6.03
CA MET A 148 3.78 15.36 -4.74
C MET A 148 2.84 16.10 -3.78
N GLN A 149 2.94 17.43 -3.70
CA GLN A 149 2.04 18.26 -2.89
C GLN A 149 0.58 18.10 -3.31
N ARG A 150 0.33 18.03 -4.63
CA ARG A 150 -1.02 17.90 -5.19
C ARG A 150 -1.65 16.53 -4.93
N PHE A 151 -0.90 15.45 -5.16
CA PHE A 151 -1.48 14.09 -5.18
C PHE A 151 -1.22 13.27 -3.93
N ALA A 152 -0.16 13.58 -3.18
CA ALA A 152 0.23 12.86 -1.98
C ALA A 152 0.64 13.83 -0.85
N PRO A 153 -0.26 14.74 -0.41
CA PRO A 153 0.06 15.72 0.62
C PRO A 153 0.45 15.09 1.97
N ALA A 154 0.08 13.83 2.22
CA ALA A 154 0.43 13.10 3.44
C ALA A 154 1.93 12.88 3.61
N VAL A 155 2.71 12.81 2.51
CA VAL A 155 4.16 12.53 2.54
C VAL A 155 5.04 13.76 2.34
N VAL A 156 4.43 14.95 2.29
CA VAL A 156 5.11 16.23 2.05
C VAL A 156 5.19 17.08 3.33
N LYS A 157 4.66 16.59 4.45
CA LYS A 157 4.63 17.30 5.73
C LYS A 157 5.99 17.34 6.41
#